data_AF-A0ABD2FPX5-F1
#
_entry.id   AF-A0ABD2FPX5-F1
#
_cell.length_a   1.000
_cell.length_b   1.000
_cell.length_c   1.000
_cell.angle_alpha   90.00
_cell.angle_beta   90.00
_cell.angle_gamma   90.00
#
_symmetry.space_group_name_H-M   'P 1'
#
loop_
_entity.id
_entity.type
_entity.pdbx_description
1 polymer ?
#
loop_
_entity_poly.entity_id
_entity_poly.type
_entity_poly.pdbx_seq_one_letter_code
_entity_poly.pdbx_strand_id
1 'polypeptide(L)'
;MADKRKLQGEIDRCLKKVAEGVEQFEDIWQKGKIWRSEGHLSKLHNAANANQKEKYEADLKKEIKKLQRLRDQIKTWVASNEIKDKRQLVENRKLIETQMERFKIVERETKTKAYSKEGLGLAQKVDPAQKEKEEVGTWLTNTIDTLNMQVDQFESEVESLSVQTRKKKGDKENQDRIEELKKFIEKHRHHIRMLETILRMLDNDSVQVDSVRKIKDDVEYYLDSSQDPDFEENEFLYDDLDLDELTQTLVATSPPGQLEDEIFQHSSSTPTSTTSSSPIPPLACHLHYGEL
;
A
#
# COMPACT_ATOMS: atom_id res chain seq x y z
N MET A 1 40.88 -18.28 -40.77
CA MET A 1 40.01 -17.08 -40.94
C MET A 1 38.53 -17.43 -40.79
N ALA A 2 38.05 -18.52 -41.39
CA ALA A 2 36.64 -18.96 -41.27
C ALA A 2 36.22 -19.33 -39.83
N ASP A 3 37.06 -20.05 -39.08
CA ASP A 3 36.73 -20.49 -37.72
C ASP A 3 36.60 -19.32 -36.73
N LYS A 4 37.45 -18.31 -36.86
CA LYS A 4 37.37 -17.07 -36.07
C LYS A 4 36.07 -16.30 -36.35
N ARG A 5 35.62 -16.28 -37.62
CA ARG A 5 34.37 -15.63 -38.02
C ARG A 5 33.14 -16.42 -37.54
N LYS A 6 33.24 -17.76 -37.52
CA LYS A 6 32.21 -18.64 -36.97
C LYS A 6 32.06 -18.47 -35.46
N LEU A 7 33.18 -18.44 -34.73
CA LEU A 7 33.22 -18.20 -33.29
C LEU A 7 32.64 -16.82 -32.93
N GLN A 8 32.99 -15.77 -33.69
CA GLN A 8 32.42 -14.44 -33.47
C GLN A 8 30.89 -14.43 -33.66
N GLY A 9 30.38 -15.10 -34.70
CA GLY A 9 28.93 -15.22 -34.91
C GLY A 9 28.23 -16.03 -33.81
N GLU A 10 28.91 -16.98 -33.17
CA GLU A 10 28.37 -17.69 -31.99
C GLU A 10 28.32 -16.79 -30.76
N ILE A 11 29.36 -15.96 -30.56
CA ILE A 11 29.40 -14.94 -29.50
C ILE A 11 28.27 -13.94 -29.69
N ASP A 12 28.11 -13.36 -30.87
CA ASP A 12 27.08 -12.34 -31.13
C ASP A 12 25.66 -12.89 -30.92
N ARG A 13 25.41 -14.14 -31.34
CA ARG A 13 24.13 -14.83 -31.06
C ARG A 13 23.91 -15.08 -29.57
N CYS A 14 24.96 -15.40 -28.83
CA CYS A 14 24.87 -15.61 -27.38
C CYS A 14 24.57 -14.30 -26.65
N LEU A 15 25.28 -13.22 -26.99
CA LEU A 15 25.05 -11.89 -26.42
C LEU A 15 23.61 -11.40 -26.69
N LYS A 16 23.09 -11.64 -27.90
CA LYS A 16 21.69 -11.33 -28.21
C LYS A 16 20.70 -12.10 -27.32
N LYS A 17 20.94 -13.39 -27.09
CA LYS A 17 20.12 -14.21 -26.17
C LYS A 17 20.22 -13.75 -24.72
N VAL A 18 21.38 -13.23 -24.30
CA VAL A 18 21.52 -12.63 -22.96
C VAL A 18 20.67 -11.38 -22.84
N ALA A 19 20.71 -10.48 -23.83
CA ALA A 19 19.87 -9.27 -23.83
C ALA A 19 18.38 -9.61 -23.79
N GLU A 20 17.91 -10.51 -24.67
CA GLU A 20 16.52 -10.97 -24.71
C GLU A 20 16.10 -11.64 -23.39
N GLY A 21 16.96 -12.48 -22.80
CA GLY A 21 16.67 -13.15 -21.53
C GLY A 21 16.64 -12.21 -20.33
N VAL A 22 17.47 -11.16 -20.32
CA VAL A 22 17.45 -10.13 -19.27
C VAL A 22 16.19 -9.26 -19.38
N GLU A 23 15.78 -8.90 -20.60
CA GLU A 23 14.53 -8.14 -20.82
C GLU A 23 13.30 -8.95 -20.42
N GLN A 24 13.24 -10.23 -20.80
CA GLN A 24 12.16 -11.13 -20.36
C GLN A 24 12.14 -11.31 -18.84
N PHE A 25 13.31 -11.45 -18.21
CA PHE A 25 13.41 -11.53 -16.76
C PHE A 25 12.87 -10.26 -16.09
N GLU A 26 13.24 -9.08 -16.59
CA GLU A 26 12.77 -7.80 -16.05
C GLU A 26 11.26 -7.58 -16.32
N ASP A 27 10.73 -7.94 -17.49
CA ASP A 27 9.30 -7.83 -17.80
C ASP A 27 8.45 -8.72 -16.87
N ILE A 28 8.85 -9.98 -16.68
CA ILE A 28 8.17 -10.89 -15.75
C ILE A 28 8.32 -10.38 -14.31
N TRP A 29 9.49 -9.86 -13.95
CA TRP A 29 9.77 -9.29 -12.65
C TRP A 29 8.91 -8.07 -12.34
N GLN A 30 8.80 -7.13 -13.29
CA GLN A 30 7.95 -5.94 -13.17
C GLN A 30 6.48 -6.30 -13.08
N LYS A 31 6.00 -7.24 -13.91
CA LYS A 31 4.62 -7.76 -13.81
C LYS A 31 4.35 -8.38 -12.44
N GLY A 32 5.28 -9.18 -11.93
CA GLY A 32 5.19 -9.75 -10.58
C GLY A 32 5.27 -8.71 -9.47
N LYS A 33 6.03 -7.63 -9.65
CA LYS A 33 6.17 -6.51 -8.70
C LYS A 33 4.91 -5.65 -8.65
N ILE A 34 4.34 -5.29 -9.79
CA ILE A 34 3.07 -4.55 -9.89
C ILE A 34 1.97 -5.34 -9.20
N TRP A 35 1.85 -6.64 -9.50
CA TRP A 35 0.92 -7.53 -8.81
C TRP A 35 1.14 -7.58 -7.29
N ARG A 36 2.40 -7.53 -6.85
CA ARG A 36 2.75 -7.54 -5.43
C ARG A 36 2.45 -6.22 -4.73
N SER A 37 2.61 -5.07 -5.39
CA SER A 37 2.32 -3.76 -4.78
C SER A 37 0.84 -3.39 -4.86
N GLU A 38 0.11 -3.84 -5.88
CA GLU A 38 -1.33 -3.60 -6.02
C GLU A 38 -2.19 -4.54 -5.13
N GLY A 39 -1.57 -5.54 -4.51
CA GLY A 39 -2.23 -6.47 -3.59
C GLY A 39 -2.82 -5.84 -2.32
N HIS A 40 -2.53 -4.57 -2.02
CA HIS A 40 -3.18 -3.83 -0.93
C HIS A 40 -4.47 -3.13 -1.38
N LEU A 41 -4.65 -2.81 -2.67
CA LEU A 41 -5.84 -2.08 -3.17
C LEU A 41 -6.89 -2.96 -3.86
N SER A 42 -6.63 -4.25 -4.08
CA SER A 42 -7.54 -5.15 -4.82
C SER A 42 -7.78 -6.47 -4.10
N LYS A 43 -8.33 -6.41 -2.89
CA LYS A 43 -8.89 -7.59 -2.19
C LYS A 43 -10.17 -8.15 -2.87
N LEU A 44 -10.65 -7.57 -3.99
CA LEU A 44 -11.95 -7.87 -4.61
C LEU A 44 -11.97 -8.91 -5.75
N HIS A 45 -10.83 -9.36 -6.31
CA HIS A 45 -10.81 -10.34 -7.43
C HIS A 45 -10.02 -11.61 -7.05
N ASN A 46 -10.61 -12.48 -6.23
CA ASN A 46 -9.88 -13.40 -5.33
C ASN A 46 -9.95 -14.91 -5.66
N ALA A 47 -9.92 -15.35 -6.93
CA ALA A 47 -9.82 -16.80 -7.22
C ALA A 47 -9.04 -17.20 -8.49
N ALA A 48 -9.03 -16.38 -9.55
CA ALA A 48 -8.28 -16.69 -10.78
C ALA A 48 -6.78 -16.35 -10.70
N ASN A 49 -6.35 -15.63 -9.65
CA ASN A 49 -5.09 -14.90 -9.63
C ASN A 49 -3.94 -15.61 -8.88
N ALA A 50 -4.24 -16.60 -8.03
CA ALA A 50 -3.20 -17.38 -7.35
C ALA A 50 -2.33 -18.20 -8.33
N ASN A 51 -2.97 -18.85 -9.32
CA ASN A 51 -2.27 -19.59 -10.39
C ASN A 51 -1.33 -18.71 -11.20
N GLN A 52 -1.67 -17.43 -11.38
CA GLN A 52 -0.86 -16.51 -12.17
C GLN A 52 0.45 -16.16 -11.45
N LYS A 53 0.41 -16.01 -10.12
CA LYS A 53 1.59 -15.75 -9.28
C LYS A 53 2.58 -16.91 -9.33
N GLU A 54 2.13 -18.14 -9.10
CA GLU A 54 2.98 -19.34 -9.21
C GLU A 54 3.56 -19.51 -10.62
N LYS A 55 2.77 -19.18 -11.65
CA LYS A 55 3.24 -19.18 -13.04
C LYS A 55 4.37 -18.18 -13.25
N TYR A 56 4.25 -16.94 -12.77
CA TYR A 56 5.33 -15.94 -12.87
C TYR A 56 6.59 -16.38 -12.11
N GLU A 57 6.46 -16.99 -10.94
CA GLU A 57 7.59 -17.54 -10.19
C GLU A 57 8.28 -18.69 -10.92
N ALA A 58 7.50 -19.61 -11.49
CA ALA A 58 8.02 -20.70 -12.30
C ALA A 58 8.74 -20.18 -13.56
N ASP A 59 8.20 -19.14 -14.21
CA ASP A 59 8.77 -18.55 -15.42
C ASP A 59 10.03 -17.73 -15.12
N LEU A 60 10.09 -16.97 -14.01
CA LEU A 60 11.32 -16.33 -13.51
C LEU A 60 12.41 -17.37 -13.24
N LYS A 61 12.06 -18.51 -12.62
CA LYS A 61 12.98 -19.61 -12.33
C LYS A 61 13.48 -20.31 -13.60
N LYS A 62 12.66 -20.39 -14.65
CA LYS A 62 13.10 -20.90 -15.96
C LYS A 62 14.06 -19.92 -16.62
N GLU A 63 13.75 -18.63 -16.61
CA GLU A 63 14.55 -17.62 -17.29
C GLU A 63 15.92 -17.42 -16.62
N ILE A 64 15.98 -17.42 -15.29
CA ILE A 64 17.25 -17.33 -14.56
C ILE A 64 18.15 -18.54 -14.84
N LYS A 65 17.57 -19.74 -15.02
CA LYS A 65 18.33 -20.95 -15.41
C LYS A 65 18.89 -20.86 -16.83
N LYS A 66 18.20 -20.20 -17.76
CA LYS A 66 18.72 -19.96 -19.12
C LYS A 66 19.89 -18.97 -19.07
N LEU A 67 19.75 -17.87 -18.32
CA LEU A 67 20.81 -16.89 -18.12
C LEU A 67 22.05 -17.53 -17.46
N GLN A 68 21.88 -18.41 -16.47
CA GLN A 68 22.98 -19.17 -15.86
C GLN A 68 23.79 -19.98 -16.89
N ARG A 69 23.12 -20.69 -17.81
CA ARG A 69 23.79 -21.47 -18.87
C ARG A 69 24.59 -20.56 -19.81
N LEU A 70 24.02 -19.43 -20.21
CA LEU A 70 24.70 -18.44 -21.05
C LEU A 70 25.90 -17.83 -20.32
N ARG A 71 25.79 -17.57 -19.02
CA ARG A 71 26.88 -17.08 -18.17
C ARG A 71 28.05 -18.07 -18.13
N ASP A 72 27.77 -19.37 -17.99
CA ASP A 72 28.82 -20.40 -17.97
C ASP A 72 29.46 -20.61 -19.35
N GLN A 73 28.67 -20.51 -20.43
CA GLN A 73 29.20 -20.47 -21.80
C GLN A 73 30.14 -19.27 -22.02
N ILE A 74 29.73 -18.08 -21.56
CA ILE A 74 30.55 -16.86 -21.60
C ILE A 74 31.81 -17.03 -20.74
N LYS A 75 31.73 -17.67 -19.57
CA LYS A 75 32.89 -17.96 -18.71
C LYS A 75 33.95 -18.78 -19.45
N THR A 76 33.54 -19.81 -20.20
CA THR A 76 34.45 -20.63 -21.02
C THR A 76 35.12 -19.81 -22.12
N TRP A 77 34.39 -18.92 -22.78
CA TRP A 77 34.95 -18.00 -23.78
C TRP A 77 35.91 -16.96 -23.18
N VAL A 78 35.60 -16.42 -22.00
CA VAL A 78 36.52 -15.52 -21.28
C VAL A 78 37.82 -16.22 -20.91
N ALA A 79 37.79 -17.53 -20.60
CA ALA A 79 38.98 -18.33 -20.33
C ALA A 79 39.76 -18.74 -21.60
N SER A 80 39.14 -18.70 -22.78
CA SER A 80 39.81 -19.01 -24.06
C SER A 80 40.77 -17.91 -24.50
N ASN A 81 41.91 -18.29 -25.07
CA ASN A 81 42.89 -17.36 -25.65
C ASN A 81 42.61 -17.00 -27.12
N GLU A 82 41.58 -17.59 -27.74
CA GLU A 82 41.21 -17.34 -29.13
C GLU A 82 40.51 -15.97 -29.32
N ILE A 83 40.01 -15.39 -28.22
CA ILE A 83 39.25 -14.14 -28.19
C ILE A 83 40.14 -13.00 -27.69
N LYS A 84 40.37 -12.01 -28.56
CA LYS A 84 41.23 -10.86 -28.26
C LYS A 84 40.54 -9.77 -27.44
N ASP A 85 39.28 -9.47 -27.73
CA ASP A 85 38.48 -8.52 -26.96
C ASP A 85 37.42 -9.25 -26.13
N LYS A 86 37.57 -9.19 -24.82
CA LYS A 86 36.70 -9.87 -23.84
C LYS A 86 35.79 -8.90 -23.10
N ARG A 87 35.83 -7.58 -23.41
CA ARG A 87 35.10 -6.55 -22.65
C ARG A 87 33.60 -6.82 -22.60
N GLN A 88 32.99 -7.03 -23.77
CA GLN A 88 31.54 -7.31 -23.88
C GLN A 88 31.14 -8.62 -23.20
N LEU A 89 31.99 -9.64 -23.28
CA LEU A 89 31.76 -10.92 -22.60
C LEU A 89 31.76 -10.75 -21.07
N VAL A 90 32.72 -10.01 -20.53
CA VAL A 90 32.82 -9.75 -19.09
C VAL A 90 31.64 -8.89 -18.61
N GLU A 91 31.22 -7.89 -19.39
CA GLU A 91 30.07 -7.04 -19.07
C GLU A 91 28.77 -7.82 -19.03
N ASN A 92 28.48 -8.64 -20.06
CA ASN A 92 27.30 -9.49 -20.10
C ASN A 92 27.31 -10.56 -19.00
N ARG A 93 28.49 -11.10 -18.66
CA ARG A 93 28.65 -12.02 -17.52
C ARG A 93 28.25 -11.35 -16.20
N LYS A 94 28.69 -10.10 -15.96
CA LYS A 94 28.31 -9.33 -14.78
C LYS A 94 26.82 -8.99 -14.78
N LEU A 95 26.26 -8.63 -15.92
CA LEU A 95 24.82 -8.35 -16.05
C LEU A 95 23.98 -9.56 -15.61
N ILE A 96 24.35 -10.76 -16.07
CA ILE A 96 23.68 -12.00 -15.65
C ILE A 96 23.86 -12.26 -14.14
N GLU A 97 25.07 -12.05 -13.60
CA GLU A 97 25.32 -12.24 -12.16
C GLU A 97 24.46 -11.28 -11.31
N THR A 98 24.28 -10.04 -11.74
CA THR A 98 23.37 -9.08 -11.09
C THR A 98 21.91 -9.57 -11.15
N GLN A 99 21.45 -10.08 -12.28
CA GLN A 99 20.09 -10.63 -12.39
C GLN A 99 19.91 -11.89 -11.53
N MET A 100 20.95 -12.73 -11.40
CA MET A 100 20.96 -13.86 -10.48
C MET A 100 20.82 -13.44 -9.02
N GLU A 101 21.52 -12.38 -8.60
CA GLU A 101 21.42 -11.89 -7.23
C GLU A 101 20.06 -11.24 -6.96
N ARG A 102 19.53 -10.47 -7.93
CA ARG A 102 18.14 -9.99 -7.87
C ARG A 102 17.18 -11.16 -7.69
N PHE A 103 17.26 -12.19 -8.54
CA PHE A 103 16.42 -13.38 -8.40
C PHE A 103 16.54 -14.05 -7.03
N LYS A 104 17.72 -14.09 -6.40
CA LYS A 104 17.86 -14.65 -5.04
C LYS A 104 17.12 -13.83 -3.99
N ILE A 105 17.17 -12.50 -4.07
CA ILE A 105 16.42 -11.62 -3.15
C ILE A 105 14.93 -11.90 -3.31
N VAL A 106 14.48 -11.94 -4.57
CA VAL A 106 13.09 -12.27 -4.92
C VAL A 106 12.69 -13.64 -4.42
N GLU A 107 13.51 -14.66 -4.69
CA GLU A 107 13.24 -16.03 -4.29
C GLU A 107 13.23 -16.15 -2.77
N ARG A 108 14.10 -15.43 -2.06
CA ARG A 108 14.10 -15.34 -0.60
C ARG A 108 12.83 -14.67 -0.10
N GLU A 109 12.49 -13.49 -0.59
CA GLU A 109 11.27 -12.78 -0.20
C GLU A 109 10.00 -13.57 -0.48
N THR A 110 9.93 -14.21 -1.66
CA THR A 110 8.80 -15.04 -2.06
C THR A 110 8.72 -16.29 -1.20
N LYS A 111 9.83 -16.99 -0.96
CA LYS A 111 9.85 -18.17 -0.09
C LYS A 111 9.52 -17.79 1.35
N THR A 112 10.12 -16.74 1.91
CA THR A 112 9.84 -16.25 3.26
C THR A 112 8.38 -15.82 3.40
N LYS A 113 7.78 -15.14 2.39
CA LYS A 113 6.34 -14.81 2.38
C LYS A 113 5.43 -16.00 2.08
N ALA A 114 5.89 -17.01 1.35
CA ALA A 114 5.16 -18.27 1.12
C ALA A 114 5.15 -19.13 2.39
N TYR A 115 6.23 -19.19 3.16
CA TYR A 115 6.21 -19.80 4.50
C TYR A 115 5.35 -18.98 5.48
N SER A 116 5.26 -17.66 5.31
CA SER A 116 4.38 -16.79 6.11
C SER A 116 2.88 -16.90 5.77
N LYS A 117 2.47 -17.62 4.70
CA LYS A 117 1.05 -17.80 4.32
C LYS A 117 0.63 -19.25 4.03
N GLU A 118 1.58 -20.14 3.72
CA GLU A 118 1.38 -21.56 3.42
C GLU A 118 2.10 -22.48 4.44
N GLY A 119 2.80 -21.90 5.43
CA GLY A 119 3.50 -22.60 6.51
C GLY A 119 2.62 -23.11 7.65
N LEU A 120 1.31 -23.27 7.44
CA LEU A 120 0.42 -23.97 8.38
C LEU A 120 0.63 -25.51 8.36
N GLY A 121 1.45 -26.05 7.46
CA GLY A 121 1.58 -27.49 7.25
C GLY A 121 2.87 -28.18 7.74
N LEU A 122 3.95 -27.45 8.05
CA LEU A 122 5.22 -28.06 8.46
C LEU A 122 5.78 -27.37 9.69
N ALA A 123 5.36 -27.90 10.85
CA ALA A 123 5.95 -27.65 12.15
C ALA A 123 7.46 -27.97 12.15
N GLN A 124 8.29 -26.99 11.76
CA GLN A 124 9.72 -27.01 12.04
C GLN A 124 10.03 -25.92 13.05
N LYS A 125 10.09 -26.34 14.32
CA LYS A 125 10.76 -25.70 15.46
C LYS A 125 11.02 -24.20 15.28
N VAL A 126 9.96 -23.41 15.18
CA VAL A 126 10.05 -21.97 15.44
C VAL A 126 10.40 -21.84 16.91
N ASP A 127 11.40 -21.03 17.23
CA ASP A 127 11.72 -20.66 18.60
C ASP A 127 10.43 -20.22 19.31
N PRO A 128 10.06 -20.80 20.48
CA PRO A 128 8.81 -20.45 21.17
C PRO A 128 8.56 -18.95 21.25
N ALA A 129 9.59 -18.14 21.51
CA ALA A 129 9.48 -16.69 21.58
C ALA A 129 9.09 -16.04 20.23
N GLN A 130 9.67 -16.51 19.13
CA GLN A 130 9.36 -16.02 17.79
C GLN A 130 7.93 -16.40 17.37
N LYS A 131 7.48 -17.61 17.74
CA LYS A 131 6.12 -18.07 17.49
C LYS A 131 5.09 -17.19 18.19
N GLU A 132 5.32 -16.88 19.46
CA GLU A 132 4.41 -16.02 20.22
C GLU A 132 4.36 -14.59 19.67
N LYS A 133 5.51 -14.06 19.23
CA LYS A 133 5.58 -12.75 18.56
C LYS A 133 4.78 -12.74 17.25
N GLU A 134 4.92 -13.76 16.42
CA GLU A 134 4.17 -13.89 15.16
C GLU A 134 2.66 -14.05 15.41
N GLU A 135 2.26 -14.82 16.42
CA GLU A 135 0.86 -14.98 16.81
C GLU A 135 0.24 -13.63 17.22
N VAL A 136 0.94 -12.86 18.05
CA VAL A 136 0.49 -11.53 18.49
C VAL A 136 0.50 -10.51 17.36
N GLY A 137 1.53 -10.51 16.49
CA GLY A 137 1.57 -9.63 15.32
C GLY A 137 0.44 -9.92 14.32
N THR A 138 0.10 -11.20 14.16
CA THR A 138 -1.05 -11.62 13.33
C THR A 138 -2.37 -11.14 13.93
N TRP A 139 -2.54 -11.27 15.26
CA TRP A 139 -3.71 -10.75 15.95
C TRP A 139 -3.85 -9.24 15.77
N LEU A 140 -2.79 -8.45 16.03
CA LEU A 140 -2.79 -7.00 15.83
C LEU A 140 -3.24 -6.62 14.41
N THR A 141 -2.67 -7.28 13.40
CA THR A 141 -3.01 -7.02 11.99
C THR A 141 -4.47 -7.32 11.69
N ASN A 142 -5.01 -8.45 12.18
CA ASN A 142 -6.41 -8.82 11.98
C ASN A 142 -7.37 -7.85 12.68
N THR A 143 -7.03 -7.41 13.89
CA THR A 143 -7.82 -6.43 14.65
C THR A 143 -7.85 -5.08 13.95
N ILE A 144 -6.70 -4.59 13.47
CA ILE A 144 -6.60 -3.35 12.68
C ILE A 144 -7.45 -3.46 11.40
N ASP A 145 -7.35 -4.57 10.66
CA ASP A 145 -8.14 -4.79 9.45
C ASP A 145 -9.65 -4.77 9.77
N THR A 146 -10.07 -5.37 10.89
CA THR A 146 -11.48 -5.40 11.31
C THR A 146 -11.99 -3.99 11.67
N LEU A 147 -11.21 -3.23 12.45
CA LEU A 147 -11.57 -1.85 12.79
C LEU A 147 -11.66 -0.95 11.56
N ASN A 148 -10.74 -1.10 10.58
CA ASN A 148 -10.81 -0.36 9.32
C ASN A 148 -12.09 -0.69 8.54
N MET A 149 -12.47 -1.97 8.46
CA MET A 149 -13.72 -2.36 7.81
C MET A 149 -14.95 -1.76 8.51
N GLN A 150 -14.96 -1.70 9.85
CA GLN A 150 -16.03 -1.05 10.61
C GLN A 150 -16.07 0.47 10.36
N VAL A 151 -14.91 1.14 10.27
CA VAL A 151 -14.82 2.56 9.89
C VAL A 151 -15.43 2.79 8.51
N ASP A 152 -15.04 2.01 7.50
CA ASP A 152 -15.58 2.14 6.14
C ASP A 152 -17.11 1.95 6.11
N GLN A 153 -17.61 0.99 6.90
CA GLN A 153 -19.05 0.73 7.05
C GLN A 153 -19.78 1.92 7.69
N PHE A 154 -19.24 2.49 8.77
CA PHE A 154 -19.82 3.66 9.42
C PHE A 154 -19.76 4.91 8.53
N GLU A 155 -18.66 5.11 7.79
CA GLU A 155 -18.53 6.23 6.85
C GLU A 155 -19.58 6.14 5.73
N SER A 156 -19.81 4.93 5.19
CA SER A 156 -20.86 4.70 4.21
C SER A 156 -22.27 4.95 4.78
N GLU A 157 -22.54 4.54 6.02
CA GLU A 157 -23.81 4.79 6.70
C GLU A 157 -24.03 6.30 6.93
N VAL A 158 -23.00 7.02 7.37
CA VAL A 158 -23.02 8.48 7.53
C VAL A 158 -23.35 9.19 6.22
N GLU A 159 -22.73 8.78 5.11
CA GLU A 159 -23.00 9.37 3.79
C GLU A 159 -24.45 9.11 3.35
N SER A 160 -24.93 7.88 3.52
CA SER A 160 -26.30 7.48 3.19
C SER A 160 -27.34 8.28 3.99
N LEU A 161 -27.18 8.38 5.31
CA LEU A 161 -28.09 9.13 6.18
C LEU A 161 -28.04 10.63 5.87
N SER A 162 -26.86 11.19 5.59
CA SER A 162 -26.69 12.60 5.21
C SER A 162 -27.49 12.97 3.94
N VAL A 163 -27.49 12.09 2.93
CA VAL A 163 -28.31 12.28 1.71
C VAL A 163 -29.80 12.25 2.02
N GLN A 164 -30.24 11.37 2.94
CA GLN A 164 -31.64 11.28 3.35
C GLN A 164 -32.10 12.53 4.12
N THR A 165 -31.28 13.04 5.06
CA THR A 165 -31.63 14.24 5.83
C THR A 165 -31.70 15.50 4.96
N ARG A 166 -30.90 15.60 3.89
CA ARG A 166 -31.00 16.71 2.93
C ARG A 166 -32.33 16.74 2.17
N LYS A 167 -32.95 15.59 1.93
CA LYS A 167 -34.25 15.48 1.25
C LYS A 167 -35.43 15.77 2.18
N LYS A 168 -35.28 15.53 3.48
CA LYS A 168 -36.35 15.67 4.48
C LYS A 168 -35.91 16.63 5.58
N LYS A 169 -36.27 17.92 5.43
CA LYS A 169 -35.94 18.98 6.38
C LYS A 169 -36.58 18.68 7.76
N GLY A 170 -35.76 18.41 8.77
CA GLY A 170 -36.19 18.21 10.15
C GLY A 170 -36.02 16.79 10.72
N ASP A 171 -35.22 15.93 10.09
CA ASP A 171 -34.99 14.57 10.57
C ASP A 171 -33.93 14.51 11.68
N LYS A 172 -34.36 14.82 12.91
CA LYS A 172 -33.49 14.90 14.09
C LYS A 172 -32.89 13.53 14.46
N GLU A 173 -33.66 12.45 14.35
CA GLU A 173 -33.20 11.09 14.63
C GLU A 173 -32.03 10.68 13.72
N ASN A 174 -32.13 10.99 12.42
CA ASN A 174 -31.04 10.76 11.47
C ASN A 174 -29.81 11.63 11.74
N GLN A 175 -29.97 12.87 12.23
CA GLN A 175 -28.84 13.70 12.64
C GLN A 175 -28.14 13.16 13.88
N ASP A 176 -28.90 12.75 14.90
CA ASP A 176 -28.37 12.18 16.13
C ASP A 176 -27.56 10.89 15.83
N ARG A 177 -28.06 10.04 14.92
CA ARG A 177 -27.34 8.85 14.44
C ARG A 177 -26.05 9.17 13.68
N ILE A 178 -26.06 10.20 12.83
CA ILE A 178 -24.86 10.65 12.11
C ILE A 178 -23.78 11.13 13.10
N GLU A 179 -24.17 11.88 14.14
CA GLU A 179 -23.24 12.34 15.16
C GLU A 179 -22.65 11.19 15.98
N GLU A 180 -23.46 10.19 16.30
CA GLU A 180 -23.02 8.97 16.98
C GLU A 180 -22.02 8.17 16.14
N LEU A 181 -22.33 7.89 14.86
CA LEU A 181 -21.44 7.18 13.95
C LEU A 181 -20.10 7.90 13.76
N LYS A 182 -20.10 9.24 13.71
CA LYS A 182 -18.86 10.03 13.65
C LYS A 182 -17.99 9.87 14.89
N LYS A 183 -18.59 9.74 16.08
CA LYS A 183 -17.83 9.45 17.31
C LYS A 183 -17.20 8.07 17.24
N PHE A 184 -17.92 7.05 16.76
CA PHE A 184 -17.36 5.72 16.57
C PHE A 184 -16.20 5.71 15.57
N ILE A 185 -16.34 6.41 14.43
CA ILE A 185 -15.26 6.54 13.45
C ILE A 185 -13.99 7.13 14.08
N GLU A 186 -14.12 8.20 14.86
CA GLU A 186 -12.96 8.84 15.51
C GLU A 186 -12.30 7.89 16.52
N LYS A 187 -13.10 7.18 17.34
CA LYS A 187 -12.59 6.19 18.28
C LYS A 187 -11.88 5.03 17.58
N HIS A 188 -12.50 4.42 16.58
CA HIS A 188 -11.88 3.35 15.80
C HIS A 188 -10.57 3.78 15.16
N ARG A 189 -10.49 5.01 14.62
CA ARG A 189 -9.25 5.58 14.09
C ARG A 189 -8.19 5.78 15.16
N HIS A 190 -8.57 6.14 16.38
CA HIS A 190 -7.66 6.20 17.51
C HIS A 190 -7.10 4.80 17.85
N HIS A 191 -7.96 3.79 18.01
CA HIS A 191 -7.51 2.42 18.27
C HIS A 191 -6.62 1.88 17.13
N ILE A 192 -6.98 2.11 15.87
CA ILE A 192 -6.15 1.74 14.72
C ILE A 192 -4.74 2.34 14.85
N ARG A 193 -4.63 3.65 15.10
CA ARG A 193 -3.34 4.33 15.24
C ARG A 193 -2.50 3.75 16.38
N MET A 194 -3.12 3.46 17.51
CA MET A 194 -2.43 2.87 18.67
C MET A 194 -1.95 1.45 18.36
N LEU A 195 -2.80 0.60 17.79
CA LEU A 195 -2.46 -0.77 17.42
C LEU A 195 -1.38 -0.83 16.32
N GLU A 196 -1.39 0.09 15.34
CA GLU A 196 -0.33 0.22 14.33
C GLU A 196 1.02 0.63 14.95
N THR A 197 0.98 1.51 15.96
CA THR A 197 2.16 1.93 16.70
C THR A 197 2.74 0.75 17.48
N ILE A 198 1.89 0.00 18.18
CA ILE A 198 2.27 -1.20 18.92
C ILE A 198 2.83 -2.27 17.98
N LEU A 199 2.20 -2.48 16.81
CA LEU A 199 2.69 -3.43 15.80
C LEU A 199 4.10 -3.07 15.34
N ARG A 200 4.36 -1.78 15.08
CA ARG A 200 5.71 -1.31 14.70
C ARG A 200 6.71 -1.46 15.84
N MET A 201 6.31 -1.19 17.09
CA MET A 201 7.16 -1.36 18.26
C MET A 201 7.46 -2.85 18.53
N LEU A 202 6.49 -3.73 18.31
CA LEU A 202 6.67 -5.18 18.40
C LEU A 202 7.66 -5.65 17.32
N ASP A 203 7.51 -5.20 16.07
CA ASP A 203 8.43 -5.53 14.98
C ASP A 203 9.87 -5.09 15.28
N ASN A 204 10.04 -3.90 15.87
CA ASN A 204 11.32 -3.33 16.28
C ASN A 204 11.86 -3.89 17.63
N ASP A 205 11.24 -4.91 18.20
CA ASP A 205 11.58 -5.49 19.52
C ASP A 205 11.57 -4.46 20.67
N SER A 206 10.85 -3.37 20.51
CA SER A 206 10.72 -2.27 21.49
C SER A 206 9.59 -2.53 22.51
N VAL A 207 8.61 -3.37 22.17
CA VAL A 207 7.55 -3.83 23.07
C VAL A 207 7.57 -5.35 23.16
N GLN A 208 7.38 -5.87 24.38
CA GLN A 208 7.35 -7.32 24.64
C GLN A 208 5.97 -7.91 24.34
N VAL A 209 5.96 -9.17 23.89
CA VAL A 209 4.74 -9.93 23.56
C VAL A 209 3.77 -9.98 24.74
N ASP A 210 4.29 -10.15 25.96
CA ASP A 210 3.47 -10.20 27.17
C ASP A 210 2.75 -8.88 27.46
N SER A 211 3.35 -7.73 27.15
CA SER A 211 2.71 -6.43 27.33
C SER A 211 1.54 -6.27 26.36
N VAL A 212 1.70 -6.72 25.11
CA VAL A 212 0.60 -6.70 24.13
C VAL A 212 -0.51 -7.69 24.50
N ARG A 213 -0.17 -8.85 25.07
CA ARG A 213 -1.16 -9.82 25.54
C ARG A 213 -2.05 -9.29 26.66
N LYS A 214 -1.57 -8.35 27.48
CA LYS A 214 -2.39 -7.74 28.56
C LYS A 214 -3.52 -6.88 28.02
N ILE A 215 -3.26 -6.11 26.97
CA ILE A 215 -4.28 -5.25 26.35
C ILE A 215 -5.21 -6.00 25.39
N LYS A 216 -4.87 -7.27 25.07
CA LYS A 216 -5.57 -8.04 24.05
C LYS A 216 -7.05 -8.23 24.37
N ASP A 217 -7.36 -8.70 25.57
CA ASP A 217 -8.73 -9.02 25.97
C ASP A 217 -9.60 -7.75 26.00
N ASP A 218 -9.02 -6.63 26.43
CA ASP A 218 -9.70 -5.33 26.47
C ASP A 218 -9.96 -4.76 25.06
N VAL A 219 -9.00 -4.94 24.13
CA VAL A 219 -9.17 -4.55 22.71
C VAL A 219 -10.21 -5.44 22.02
N GLU A 220 -10.24 -6.74 22.32
CA GLU A 220 -11.26 -7.67 21.81
C GLU A 220 -12.64 -7.31 22.37
N TYR A 221 -12.74 -6.95 23.64
CA TYR A 221 -13.97 -6.46 24.25
C TYR A 221 -14.47 -5.16 23.60
N TYR A 222 -13.57 -4.21 23.31
CA TYR A 222 -13.92 -3.02 22.54
C TYR A 222 -14.45 -3.39 21.14
N LEU A 223 -13.80 -4.31 20.45
CA LEU A 223 -14.19 -4.68 19.09
C LEU A 223 -15.61 -5.27 19.02
N ASP A 224 -15.96 -6.10 20.01
CA ASP A 224 -17.24 -6.80 20.08
C ASP A 224 -18.37 -5.94 20.66
N SER A 225 -18.08 -5.11 21.67
CA SER A 225 -19.08 -4.36 22.43
C SER A 225 -19.07 -2.85 22.21
N SER A 226 -18.22 -2.28 21.34
CA SER A 226 -18.15 -0.83 21.12
C SER A 226 -19.48 -0.16 20.70
N GLN A 227 -20.41 -0.92 20.11
CA GLN A 227 -21.74 -0.41 19.73
C GLN A 227 -22.82 -0.64 20.79
N ASP A 228 -22.52 -1.32 21.90
CA ASP A 228 -23.48 -1.58 22.97
C ASP A 228 -23.73 -0.30 23.80
N PRO A 229 -24.99 0.05 24.11
CA PRO A 229 -25.31 1.24 24.90
C PRO A 229 -24.73 1.24 26.32
N ASP A 230 -24.49 0.05 26.88
CA ASP A 230 -23.94 -0.16 28.22
C ASP A 230 -22.41 -0.36 28.21
N PHE A 231 -21.76 -0.13 27.07
CA PHE A 231 -20.31 -0.27 26.93
C PHE A 231 -19.56 0.81 27.72
N GLU A 232 -18.72 0.38 28.66
CA GLU A 232 -17.79 1.24 29.36
C GLU A 232 -16.40 1.12 28.74
N GLU A 233 -15.94 2.21 28.13
CA GLU A 233 -14.63 2.29 27.49
C GLU A 233 -13.52 2.42 28.54
N ASN A 234 -12.47 1.63 28.40
CA ASN A 234 -11.26 1.79 29.20
C ASN A 234 -10.38 2.91 28.60
N GLU A 235 -10.46 4.12 29.16
CA GLU A 235 -9.66 5.28 28.73
C GLU A 235 -8.14 5.08 28.89
N PHE A 236 -7.72 4.17 29.78
CA PHE A 236 -6.32 3.92 30.10
C PHE A 236 -5.74 2.68 29.40
N LEU A 237 -6.44 2.18 28.36
CA LEU A 237 -6.10 0.94 27.67
C LEU A 237 -4.66 0.87 27.16
N TYR A 238 -4.10 2.00 26.73
CA TYR A 238 -2.77 2.06 26.10
C TYR A 238 -1.70 2.76 26.94
N ASP A 239 -2.07 3.32 28.11
CA ASP A 239 -1.19 4.15 28.94
C ASP A 239 0.02 3.36 29.46
N ASP A 240 -0.18 2.08 29.76
CA ASP A 240 0.88 1.19 30.25
C ASP A 240 1.93 0.80 29.18
N LEU A 241 1.72 1.17 27.91
CA LEU A 241 2.61 0.83 26.80
C LEU A 241 3.59 1.94 26.39
N ASP A 242 3.57 3.08 27.10
CA ASP A 242 4.48 4.24 26.89
C ASP A 242 4.63 4.62 25.40
N LEU A 243 3.48 4.79 24.73
CA LEU A 243 3.41 5.04 23.28
C LEU A 243 3.85 6.46 22.87
N ASP A 244 4.15 7.32 23.85
CA ASP A 244 4.33 8.77 23.69
C ASP A 244 5.65 9.17 23.03
N GLU A 245 6.69 8.33 23.07
CA GLU A 245 8.00 8.65 22.49
C GLU A 245 7.99 8.63 20.93
N LEU A 246 7.03 7.93 20.30
CA LEU A 246 6.95 7.76 18.84
C LEU A 246 5.81 8.51 18.16
N THR A 247 4.69 8.77 18.84
CA THR A 247 3.60 9.63 18.34
C THR A 247 4.11 11.05 18.06
N GLN A 248 5.03 11.57 18.87
CA GLN A 248 5.67 12.88 18.69
C GLN A 248 6.55 12.98 17.43
N THR A 249 7.18 11.87 17.03
CA THR A 249 8.04 11.84 15.83
C THR A 249 7.22 11.91 14.53
N LEU A 250 5.97 11.43 14.54
CA LEU A 250 5.05 11.51 13.40
C LEU A 250 4.51 12.93 13.18
N VAL A 251 4.34 13.72 14.25
CA VAL A 251 3.89 15.13 14.16
C VAL A 251 5.03 16.06 13.71
N ALA A 252 6.28 15.75 14.06
CA ALA A 252 7.46 16.59 13.81
C ALA A 252 7.94 16.65 12.34
N THR A 253 7.30 15.93 11.40
CA THR A 253 7.66 15.95 9.97
C THR A 253 6.79 16.87 9.10
N SER A 254 5.87 17.63 9.71
CA SER A 254 5.11 18.68 9.02
C SER A 254 5.71 20.06 9.33
N PRO A 255 5.98 20.94 8.34
CA PRO A 255 6.45 22.30 8.62
C PRO A 255 5.38 23.08 9.40
N PRO A 256 5.75 23.90 10.40
CA PRO A 256 4.80 24.73 11.14
C PRO A 256 4.33 25.88 10.24
N GLY A 257 3.17 25.72 9.61
CA GLY A 257 2.40 26.81 9.02
C GLY A 257 1.63 27.54 10.12
N GLN A 258 2.08 28.76 10.41
CA GLN A 258 1.63 29.65 11.48
C GLN A 258 0.10 29.81 11.54
N LEU A 259 -0.47 29.49 12.70
CA LEU A 259 -1.70 30.10 13.19
C LEU A 259 -1.32 31.48 13.75
N GLU A 260 -1.68 32.55 13.04
CA GLU A 260 -1.79 33.88 13.62
C GLU A 260 -3.28 34.21 13.71
N ASP A 261 -3.80 34.17 14.93
CA ASP A 261 -5.11 34.64 15.32
C ASP A 261 -4.86 35.72 16.39
N GLU A 262 -4.87 37.00 16.00
CA GLU A 262 -5.09 38.15 16.90
C GLU A 262 -5.93 39.20 16.16
N ILE A 263 -7.22 39.33 16.52
CA ILE A 263 -7.77 40.41 17.38
C ILE A 263 -7.85 41.79 16.66
N PHE A 264 -9.04 42.20 16.18
CA PHE A 264 -9.99 43.08 16.90
C PHE A 264 -11.12 43.70 16.03
N GLN A 265 -12.33 43.55 16.58
CA GLN A 265 -13.60 44.29 16.49
C GLN A 265 -13.72 45.60 15.70
N HIS A 266 -14.80 45.69 14.90
CA HIS A 266 -15.83 46.76 14.79
C HIS A 266 -16.51 46.61 13.40
N SER A 267 -17.82 46.65 13.14
CA SER A 267 -19.03 46.93 13.89
C SER A 267 -20.24 46.33 13.15
N SER A 268 -21.31 46.12 13.89
CA SER A 268 -22.68 45.78 13.49
C SER A 268 -23.33 46.67 12.41
N SER A 269 -24.41 46.12 11.83
CA SER A 269 -25.63 46.75 11.27
C SER A 269 -25.81 46.85 9.73
N THR A 270 -26.77 46.07 9.22
CA THR A 270 -27.61 46.26 8.02
C THR A 270 -28.53 47.50 8.17
N PRO A 271 -29.36 47.98 7.20
CA PRO A 271 -29.72 47.50 5.84
C PRO A 271 -29.88 48.64 4.76
N THR A 272 -30.32 48.30 3.53
CA THR A 272 -31.42 48.94 2.73
C THR A 272 -31.14 49.05 1.22
N SER A 273 -32.22 48.82 0.47
CA SER A 273 -32.40 48.61 -0.97
C SER A 273 -32.28 49.82 -1.91
N THR A 274 -32.21 49.48 -3.20
CA THR A 274 -32.84 50.10 -4.40
C THR A 274 -32.09 51.17 -5.22
N THR A 275 -32.38 51.12 -6.53
CA THR A 275 -32.07 52.07 -7.63
C THR A 275 -30.68 51.90 -8.25
N SER A 276 -30.42 52.09 -9.55
CA SER A 276 -31.15 52.02 -10.82
C SER A 276 -30.11 52.40 -11.90
N SER A 277 -30.22 51.82 -13.10
CA SER A 277 -29.86 52.44 -14.39
C SER A 277 -28.38 52.70 -14.74
N SER A 278 -27.95 52.13 -15.89
CA SER A 278 -27.21 52.81 -16.98
C SER A 278 -26.78 51.81 -18.08
N PRO A 279 -26.52 52.22 -19.34
CA PRO A 279 -27.50 52.10 -20.41
C PRO A 279 -27.01 51.30 -21.64
N ILE A 280 -27.97 50.89 -22.46
CA ILE A 280 -27.80 50.26 -23.78
C ILE A 280 -27.78 51.37 -24.86
N PRO A 281 -26.90 51.31 -25.88
CA PRO A 281 -27.00 52.13 -27.08
C PRO A 281 -27.85 51.47 -28.19
N PRO A 282 -28.42 52.24 -29.15
CA PRO A 282 -29.66 51.87 -29.84
C PRO A 282 -29.51 51.40 -31.30
N LEU A 283 -30.51 50.58 -31.69
CA LEU A 283 -31.29 50.54 -32.94
C LEU A 283 -30.61 50.48 -34.31
N ALA A 284 -30.96 49.44 -35.09
CA ALA A 284 -31.70 49.59 -36.34
C ALA A 284 -32.26 48.24 -36.84
N CYS A 285 -33.59 48.06 -36.72
CA CYS A 285 -34.36 47.19 -37.60
C CYS A 285 -34.87 48.04 -38.77
N HIS A 286 -34.75 47.55 -40.00
CA HIS A 286 -35.64 47.97 -41.08
C HIS A 286 -36.07 46.74 -41.89
N LEU A 287 -37.38 46.47 -41.84
CA LEU A 287 -38.08 45.62 -42.80
C LEU A 287 -37.98 46.25 -44.20
N HIS A 288 -37.85 45.40 -45.22
CA HIS A 288 -38.64 45.60 -46.44
C HIS A 288 -39.09 44.28 -47.07
N TYR A 289 -40.29 44.37 -47.60
CA TYR A 289 -41.19 43.36 -48.17
C TYR A 289 -40.87 43.03 -49.64
N GLY A 290 -41.47 41.93 -50.10
CA GLY A 290 -41.89 41.70 -51.50
C GLY A 290 -40.98 40.75 -52.29
N GLU A 291 -41.48 39.86 -53.15
CA GLU A 291 -42.83 39.60 -53.66
C GLU A 291 -42.78 38.28 -54.46
N LEU A 292 -43.95 37.62 -54.54
CA LEU A 292 -44.42 36.67 -55.57
C LEU A 292 -43.70 35.32 -55.77
#